data_AF-A0A662BIR3-F1
#
_entry.id   AF-A0A662BIR3-F1
#
_cell.length_a   1.000
_cell.length_b   1.000
_cell.length_c   1.000
_cell.angle_alpha   90.00
_cell.angle_beta   90.00
_cell.angle_gamma   90.00
#
_symmetry.space_group_name_H-M   'P 1'
#
loop_
_entity.id
_entity.type
_entity.pdbx_description
1 polymer ?
#
loop_
_entity_poly.entity_id
_entity_poly.type
_entity_poly.pdbx_seq_one_letter_code
_entity_poly.pdbx_strand_id
1 'polypeptide(L)'
;MHKKTINKSPLAEVFGFPPDNNSTKAKRYRNQKLCPFNNKVPNCTKDKANNPLGVCSINHGDVSVITCPTRFREEWLIIENAAKFAFGSKIKWTSISETKLVDKNGQSAGNLDFVLVAYNDSGELIDFASLEVQGVYISGNLRNPFEAYLKNPSKHFEWPTGYNYPKPDYLSSSRKRLIPQMLFKGGIFQSWKKKQTVALQKSFFETLPSLPTCSKSKADIAWFLYDLVYDKNTNQNILQLVETVYTEFEPALLRVTTPEPGDISNFINVLQNKLDEHLDKNPPDAPSLTDIISS
;
A
#
# COMPACT_ATOMS: atom_id res chain seq x y z
N MET A 1 -36.18 -4.73 8.31
CA MET A 1 -34.78 -4.57 8.78
C MET A 1 -33.98 -5.81 8.39
N HIS A 2 -33.23 -5.76 7.28
CA HIS A 2 -32.33 -6.85 6.92
C HIS A 2 -31.09 -6.77 7.82
N LYS A 3 -30.91 -7.76 8.71
CA LYS A 3 -29.62 -7.99 9.37
C LYS A 3 -28.58 -8.29 8.28
N LYS A 4 -27.76 -7.30 7.93
CA LYS A 4 -26.58 -7.45 7.08
C LYS A 4 -25.72 -8.51 7.75
N THR A 5 -25.54 -9.67 7.11
CA THR A 5 -24.67 -10.74 7.61
C THR A 5 -23.27 -10.15 7.75
N ILE A 6 -22.84 -9.88 8.98
CA ILE A 6 -21.50 -9.38 9.27
C ILE A 6 -20.55 -10.49 8.84
N ASN A 7 -19.86 -10.28 7.72
CA ASN A 7 -18.83 -11.20 7.27
C ASN A 7 -17.71 -11.17 8.32
N LYS A 8 -17.62 -12.21 9.15
CA LYS A 8 -16.65 -12.31 10.26
C LYS A 8 -15.22 -12.58 9.77
N SER A 9 -15.03 -12.75 8.46
CA SER A 9 -13.71 -13.03 7.87
C SER A 9 -13.07 -11.75 7.32
N PRO A 10 -11.79 -11.51 7.63
CA PRO A 10 -11.04 -10.42 7.02
C PRO A 10 -10.68 -10.74 5.57
N LEU A 11 -10.94 -11.93 5.03
CA LEU A 11 -10.57 -12.27 3.67
C LEU A 11 -11.54 -11.64 2.66
N ALA A 12 -11.03 -10.74 1.82
CA ALA A 12 -11.77 -10.22 0.68
C ALA A 12 -11.47 -11.02 -0.59
N GLU A 13 -10.20 -11.36 -0.83
CA GLU A 13 -9.79 -12.19 -1.97
C GLU A 13 -8.72 -13.21 -1.57
N VAL A 14 -8.94 -14.47 -1.95
CA VAL A 14 -7.99 -15.56 -1.82
C VAL A 14 -7.62 -16.09 -3.21
N PHE A 15 -6.35 -15.90 -3.57
CA PHE A 15 -5.79 -16.12 -4.90
C PHE A 15 -6.57 -15.38 -6.00
N GLY A 16 -7.03 -14.17 -5.67
CA GLY A 16 -7.79 -13.28 -6.55
C GLY A 16 -9.29 -13.54 -6.65
N PHE A 17 -9.85 -14.40 -5.79
CA PHE A 17 -11.28 -14.70 -5.82
C PHE A 17 -11.91 -14.53 -4.42
N PRO A 18 -13.11 -13.95 -4.32
CA PRO A 18 -13.90 -13.91 -3.08
C PRO A 18 -14.01 -15.31 -2.43
N PRO A 19 -13.88 -15.45 -1.10
CA PRO A 19 -13.87 -16.76 -0.44
C PRO A 19 -15.05 -17.68 -0.77
N ASP A 20 -16.21 -17.11 -1.06
CA ASP A 20 -17.44 -17.81 -1.42
C ASP A 20 -17.56 -18.15 -2.92
N ASN A 21 -16.66 -17.63 -3.77
CA ASN A 21 -16.57 -18.01 -5.17
C ASN A 21 -16.08 -19.46 -5.30
N ASN A 22 -17.00 -20.34 -5.70
CA ASN A 22 -16.79 -21.79 -5.81
C ASN A 22 -16.66 -22.28 -7.27
N SER A 23 -16.45 -21.37 -8.21
CA SER A 23 -16.23 -21.71 -9.63
C SER A 23 -15.05 -22.65 -9.81
N THR A 24 -15.06 -23.43 -10.89
CA THR A 24 -13.93 -24.31 -11.26
C THR A 24 -12.62 -23.52 -11.38
N LYS A 25 -12.68 -22.28 -11.89
CA LYS A 25 -11.53 -21.37 -11.95
C LYS A 25 -11.01 -21.02 -10.55
N ALA A 26 -11.88 -20.51 -9.66
CA ALA A 26 -11.47 -20.15 -8.30
C ALA A 26 -10.87 -21.33 -7.53
N LYS A 27 -11.49 -22.51 -7.61
CA LYS A 27 -10.96 -23.74 -6.99
C LYS A 27 -9.60 -24.12 -7.56
N ARG A 28 -9.42 -24.09 -8.89
CA ARG A 28 -8.12 -24.36 -9.54
C ARG A 28 -7.04 -23.40 -9.05
N TYR A 29 -7.33 -22.11 -9.01
CA TYR A 29 -6.36 -21.08 -8.60
C TYR A 29 -5.95 -21.23 -7.14
N ARG A 30 -6.89 -21.57 -6.24
CA ARG A 30 -6.55 -21.86 -4.84
C ARG A 30 -5.73 -23.13 -4.69
N ASN A 31 -6.13 -24.22 -5.33
CA ASN A 31 -5.46 -25.52 -5.24
C ASN A 31 -4.03 -25.46 -5.79
N GLN A 32 -3.83 -24.77 -6.91
CA GLN A 32 -2.52 -24.63 -7.57
C GLN A 32 -1.74 -23.38 -7.14
N LYS A 33 -2.29 -22.61 -6.19
CA LYS A 33 -1.73 -21.35 -5.70
C LYS A 33 -1.37 -20.36 -6.82
N LEU A 34 -2.21 -20.26 -7.85
CA LEU A 34 -2.01 -19.40 -9.02
C LEU A 34 -2.36 -17.94 -8.73
N CYS A 35 -1.69 -17.01 -9.40
CA CYS A 35 -2.02 -15.59 -9.37
C CYS A 35 -2.72 -15.18 -10.67
N PRO A 36 -3.94 -14.61 -10.62
CA PRO A 36 -4.64 -14.16 -11.82
C PRO A 36 -4.18 -12.80 -12.34
N PHE A 37 -3.32 -12.09 -11.60
CA PHE A 37 -2.99 -10.69 -11.88
C PHE A 37 -1.59 -10.51 -12.46
N ASN A 38 -1.28 -11.19 -13.57
CA ASN A 38 -0.04 -10.99 -14.33
C ASN A 38 1.23 -10.95 -13.46
N ASN A 39 1.37 -11.95 -12.59
CA ASN A 39 2.57 -12.09 -11.77
C ASN A 39 3.75 -12.56 -12.64
N LYS A 40 4.98 -12.36 -12.15
CA LYS A 40 6.20 -12.75 -12.90
C LYS A 40 6.25 -14.23 -13.26
N VAL A 41 5.67 -15.05 -12.39
CA VAL A 41 5.46 -16.48 -12.59
C VAL A 41 3.97 -16.77 -12.39
N PRO A 42 3.43 -17.88 -12.94
CA PRO A 42 2.01 -18.19 -12.80
C PRO A 42 1.52 -18.28 -11.35
N ASN A 43 2.39 -18.67 -10.42
CA ASN A 43 2.06 -18.85 -9.00
C ASN A 43 2.14 -17.55 -8.19
N CYS A 44 1.41 -17.50 -7.08
CA CYS A 44 1.56 -16.44 -6.09
C CYS A 44 2.96 -16.50 -5.45
N THR A 45 3.59 -15.34 -5.31
CA THR A 45 4.94 -15.19 -4.73
C THR A 45 4.94 -14.43 -3.40
N LYS A 46 3.77 -14.07 -2.87
CA LYS A 46 3.66 -13.28 -1.63
C LYS A 46 4.13 -14.10 -0.43
N ASP A 47 5.01 -13.50 0.39
CA ASP A 47 5.68 -14.08 1.56
C ASP A 47 6.68 -15.20 1.24
N LYS A 48 6.24 -16.40 0.85
CA LYS A 48 7.11 -17.56 0.60
C LYS A 48 6.78 -18.24 -0.73
N ALA A 49 7.79 -18.57 -1.53
CA ALA A 49 7.58 -19.15 -2.87
C ALA A 49 6.87 -20.52 -2.83
N ASN A 50 7.24 -21.40 -1.90
CA ASN A 50 6.64 -22.73 -1.74
C ASN A 50 5.35 -22.73 -0.89
N ASN A 51 5.16 -21.71 -0.05
CA ASN A 51 3.98 -21.54 0.80
C ASN A 51 3.44 -20.09 0.79
N PRO A 52 2.92 -19.63 -0.36
CA PRO A 52 2.55 -18.23 -0.52
C PRO A 52 1.37 -17.83 0.37
N LEU A 53 1.36 -16.58 0.81
CA LEU A 53 0.19 -15.96 1.43
C LEU A 53 -0.73 -15.46 0.32
N GLY A 54 -1.65 -16.33 -0.12
CA GLY A 54 -2.60 -16.05 -1.20
C GLY A 54 -3.67 -15.00 -0.89
N VAL A 55 -3.50 -14.14 0.11
CA VAL A 55 -4.48 -13.09 0.45
C VAL A 55 -4.14 -11.84 -0.33
N CYS A 56 -4.93 -11.55 -1.38
CA CYS A 56 -4.72 -10.41 -2.28
C CYS A 56 -5.29 -9.13 -1.68
N SER A 57 -6.41 -9.23 -0.98
CA SER A 57 -7.07 -8.13 -0.29
C SER A 57 -7.78 -8.61 0.99
N ILE A 58 -8.01 -7.69 1.92
CA ILE A 58 -8.75 -7.92 3.17
C ILE A 58 -9.96 -6.99 3.30
N ASN A 59 -11.01 -7.43 3.97
CA ASN A 59 -12.14 -6.58 4.34
C ASN A 59 -11.77 -5.71 5.55
N HIS A 60 -12.04 -4.41 5.46
CA HIS A 60 -11.97 -3.48 6.58
C HIS A 60 -13.17 -2.52 6.51
N GLY A 61 -14.15 -2.74 7.38
CA GLY A 61 -15.47 -2.12 7.22
C GLY A 61 -16.15 -2.63 5.94
N ASP A 62 -16.69 -1.72 5.14
CA ASP A 62 -17.31 -2.02 3.84
C ASP A 62 -16.30 -1.98 2.66
N VAL A 63 -15.00 -1.79 2.94
CA VAL A 63 -13.95 -1.64 1.91
C VAL A 63 -13.08 -2.89 1.81
N SER A 64 -12.83 -3.34 0.59
CA SER A 64 -11.81 -4.36 0.29
C SER A 64 -10.45 -3.69 0.06
N VAL A 65 -9.53 -3.88 1.00
CA VAL A 65 -8.19 -3.26 1.00
C VAL A 65 -7.17 -4.21 0.37
N ILE A 66 -6.56 -3.81 -0.74
CA ILE A 66 -5.49 -4.50 -1.45
C ILE A 66 -4.23 -4.55 -0.59
N THR A 67 -3.76 -5.75 -0.30
CA THR A 67 -2.54 -6.00 0.49
C THR A 67 -1.42 -6.63 -0.34
N CYS A 68 -1.60 -6.71 -1.66
CA CYS A 68 -0.65 -7.28 -2.60
C CYS A 68 -0.53 -6.35 -3.82
N PRO A 69 0.62 -5.70 -4.07
CA PRO A 69 0.78 -4.79 -5.21
C PRO A 69 0.50 -5.45 -6.57
N THR A 70 0.80 -6.74 -6.73
CA THR A 70 0.47 -7.51 -7.95
C THR A 70 -1.02 -7.48 -8.29
N ARG A 71 -1.91 -7.31 -7.32
CA ARG A 71 -3.36 -7.19 -7.56
C ARG A 71 -3.71 -6.03 -8.48
N PHE A 72 -2.94 -4.93 -8.46
CA PHE A 72 -3.18 -3.78 -9.34
C PHE A 72 -2.88 -4.04 -10.81
N ARG A 73 -2.23 -5.16 -11.15
CA ARG A 73 -1.88 -5.53 -12.54
C ARG A 73 -3.04 -6.18 -13.31
N GLU A 74 -4.25 -6.17 -12.74
CA GLU A 74 -5.46 -6.64 -13.42
C GLU A 74 -5.64 -5.90 -14.75
N GLU A 75 -5.73 -6.69 -15.82
CA GLU A 75 -5.88 -6.21 -17.21
C GLU A 75 -4.88 -5.10 -17.61
N TRP A 76 -3.74 -5.00 -16.91
CA TRP A 76 -2.75 -3.93 -17.10
C TRP A 76 -3.31 -2.49 -17.04
N LEU A 77 -4.48 -2.28 -16.42
CA LEU A 77 -5.18 -0.99 -16.36
C LEU A 77 -4.29 0.13 -15.84
N ILE A 78 -3.49 -0.15 -14.79
CA ILE A 78 -2.57 0.84 -14.22
C ILE A 78 -1.52 1.32 -15.22
N ILE A 79 -1.06 0.44 -16.11
CA ILE A 79 -0.03 0.75 -17.11
C ILE A 79 -0.66 1.60 -18.21
N GLU A 80 -1.83 1.22 -18.71
CA GLU A 80 -2.54 1.98 -19.75
C GLU A 80 -2.87 3.40 -19.28
N ASN A 81 -3.38 3.54 -18.06
CA ASN A 81 -3.70 4.85 -17.47
C ASN A 81 -2.45 5.73 -17.33
N ALA A 82 -1.35 5.15 -16.84
CA ALA A 82 -0.08 5.85 -16.71
C ALA A 82 0.51 6.27 -18.07
N ALA A 83 0.46 5.40 -19.09
CA ALA A 83 0.97 5.70 -20.42
C ALA A 83 0.17 6.84 -21.06
N LYS A 84 -1.17 6.78 -20.93
CA LYS A 84 -2.07 7.83 -21.43
C LYS A 84 -1.84 9.18 -20.76
N PHE A 85 -1.48 9.20 -19.48
CA PHE A 85 -1.08 10.43 -18.80
C PHE A 85 0.26 10.96 -19.31
N ALA A 86 1.27 10.09 -19.39
CA ALA A 86 2.63 10.48 -19.73
C ALA A 86 2.80 10.91 -21.19
N PHE A 87 2.20 10.17 -22.13
CA PHE A 87 2.49 10.30 -23.57
C PHE A 87 1.26 10.67 -24.41
N GLY A 88 0.06 10.67 -23.83
CA GLY A 88 -1.20 10.81 -24.58
C GLY A 88 -1.63 9.50 -25.24
N SER A 89 -2.55 9.57 -26.22
CA SER A 89 -3.25 8.39 -26.76
C SER A 89 -2.72 7.86 -28.10
N LYS A 90 -1.77 8.55 -28.75
CA LYS A 90 -1.34 8.25 -30.14
C LYS A 90 0.13 7.81 -30.25
N ILE A 91 0.79 7.52 -29.14
CA ILE A 91 2.20 7.13 -29.11
C ILE A 91 2.32 5.62 -28.86
N LYS A 92 3.26 4.95 -29.53
CA LYS A 92 3.62 3.57 -29.23
C LYS A 92 4.38 3.52 -27.92
N TRP A 93 3.95 2.66 -27.01
CA TRP A 93 4.57 2.51 -25.71
C TRP A 93 4.64 1.05 -25.27
N THR A 94 5.54 0.77 -24.33
CA THR A 94 5.62 -0.49 -23.59
C THR A 94 5.93 -0.20 -22.12
N SER A 95 5.91 -1.22 -21.26
CA SER A 95 6.35 -1.11 -19.88
C SER A 95 7.48 -2.09 -19.57
N ILE A 96 8.43 -1.63 -18.76
CA ILE A 96 9.55 -2.42 -18.27
C ILE A 96 9.39 -2.53 -16.75
N SER A 97 9.20 -3.75 -16.25
CA SER A 97 9.09 -4.00 -14.81
C SER A 97 10.45 -4.08 -14.14
N GLU A 98 10.55 -3.61 -12.90
CA GLU A 98 11.72 -3.77 -12.02
C GLU A 98 13.03 -3.23 -12.60
N THR A 99 13.01 -1.96 -13.01
CA THR A 99 14.19 -1.30 -13.54
C THR A 99 15.01 -0.69 -12.41
N LYS A 100 16.30 -1.04 -12.34
CA LYS A 100 17.23 -0.44 -11.37
C LYS A 100 17.46 1.03 -11.71
N LEU A 101 17.25 1.90 -10.72
CA LEU A 101 17.57 3.31 -10.78
C LEU A 101 18.89 3.54 -10.06
N VAL A 102 19.78 4.34 -10.66
CA VAL A 102 21.07 4.71 -10.07
C VAL A 102 21.17 6.21 -9.89
N ASP A 103 21.91 6.64 -8.87
CA ASP A 103 22.25 8.03 -8.65
C ASP A 103 23.42 8.48 -9.53
N LYS A 104 23.82 9.75 -9.40
CA LYS A 104 24.93 10.35 -10.16
C LYS A 104 26.29 9.65 -9.95
N ASN A 105 26.46 8.90 -8.87
CA ASN A 105 27.68 8.17 -8.54
C ASN A 105 27.59 6.68 -8.97
N GLY A 106 26.52 6.28 -9.64
CA GLY A 106 26.26 4.89 -10.02
C GLY A 106 25.76 4.01 -8.86
N GLN A 107 25.48 4.60 -7.69
CA GLN A 107 24.93 3.87 -6.54
C GLN A 107 23.44 3.62 -6.72
N SER A 108 22.94 2.53 -6.14
CA SER A 108 21.53 2.15 -6.29
C SER A 108 20.61 3.12 -5.56
N ALA A 109 19.72 3.80 -6.29
CA ALA A 109 18.62 4.61 -5.74
C ALA A 109 17.33 3.78 -5.51
N GLY A 110 17.37 2.49 -5.85
CA GLY A 110 16.25 1.54 -5.72
C GLY A 110 15.80 0.99 -7.06
N ASN A 111 14.76 0.16 -7.06
CA ASN A 111 14.16 -0.39 -8.29
C ASN A 111 12.79 0.24 -8.50
N LEU A 112 12.53 0.77 -9.69
CA LEU A 112 11.21 1.23 -10.11
C LEU A 112 10.30 0.03 -10.34
N ASP A 113 9.05 0.09 -9.88
CA ASP A 113 8.10 -1.01 -10.12
C ASP A 113 7.87 -1.18 -11.62
N PHE A 114 7.59 -0.07 -12.31
CA PHE A 114 7.46 -0.01 -13.75
C PHE A 114 8.06 1.29 -14.31
N VAL A 115 8.67 1.17 -15.49
CA VAL A 115 9.04 2.29 -16.35
C VAL A 115 8.24 2.17 -17.64
N LEU A 116 7.46 3.20 -17.94
CA LEU A 116 6.76 3.30 -19.22
C LEU A 116 7.71 3.91 -20.23
N VAL A 117 7.80 3.33 -21.42
CA VAL A 117 8.72 3.76 -22.47
C VAL A 117 7.94 4.03 -23.74
N ALA A 118 8.00 5.26 -24.24
CA ALA A 118 7.51 5.66 -25.55
C ALA A 118 8.63 5.47 -26.58
N TYR A 119 8.30 4.94 -27.76
CA TYR A 119 9.28 4.68 -28.82
C TYR A 119 8.72 4.95 -30.22
N ASN A 120 9.59 5.23 -31.19
CA ASN A 120 9.22 5.50 -32.58
C ASN A 120 9.06 4.20 -33.40
N ASP A 121 8.72 4.32 -34.69
CA ASP A 121 8.55 3.16 -35.57
C ASP A 121 9.83 2.34 -35.79
N SER A 122 11.00 2.95 -35.59
CA SER A 122 12.31 2.30 -35.63
C SER A 122 12.70 1.60 -34.33
N GLY A 123 11.89 1.74 -33.27
CA GLY A 123 12.17 1.17 -31.95
C GLY A 123 13.06 2.04 -31.05
N GLU A 124 13.32 3.29 -31.42
CA GLU A 124 14.14 4.21 -30.63
C GLU A 124 13.30 4.85 -29.52
N LEU A 125 13.88 4.93 -28.32
CA LEU A 125 13.26 5.57 -27.16
C LEU A 125 13.08 7.07 -27.40
N ILE A 126 11.84 7.56 -27.24
CA ILE A 126 11.48 8.98 -27.35
C ILE A 126 11.35 9.60 -25.95
N ASP A 127 10.61 8.94 -25.07
CA ASP A 127 10.31 9.45 -23.73
C ASP A 127 10.03 8.31 -22.75
N PHE A 128 10.03 8.62 -21.44
CA PHE A 128 9.72 7.66 -20.40
C PHE A 128 9.09 8.31 -19.16
N ALA A 129 8.36 7.50 -18.39
CA ALA A 129 7.74 7.90 -17.12
C ALA A 129 7.81 6.75 -16.12
N SER A 130 7.73 7.05 -14.82
CA SER A 130 7.66 6.03 -13.77
C SER A 130 6.22 5.68 -13.43
N LEU A 131 5.99 4.43 -13.03
CA LEU A 131 4.81 4.01 -12.29
C LEU A 131 5.23 3.21 -11.06
N GLU A 132 4.90 3.75 -9.88
CA GLU A 132 5.03 3.08 -8.60
C GLU A 132 3.67 2.54 -8.13
N VAL A 133 3.66 1.35 -7.53
CA VAL A 133 2.42 0.67 -7.11
C VAL A 133 2.49 0.35 -5.63
N GLN A 134 1.57 0.90 -4.85
CA GLN A 134 1.56 0.69 -3.40
C GLN A 134 0.27 0.01 -2.93
N GLY A 135 0.39 -1.26 -2.55
CA GLY A 135 -0.59 -1.96 -1.72
C GLY A 135 -0.41 -1.63 -0.23
N VAL A 136 -1.38 -2.03 0.60
CA VAL A 136 -1.41 -1.69 2.02
C VAL A 136 -0.80 -2.80 2.87
N TYR A 137 0.09 -2.43 3.78
CA TYR A 137 0.60 -3.29 4.84
C TYR A 137 -0.52 -3.65 5.80
N ILE A 138 -0.36 -4.75 6.51
CA ILE A 138 -1.29 -5.13 7.57
C ILE A 138 -0.54 -5.25 8.90
N SER A 139 -1.27 -5.00 9.97
CA SER A 139 -0.89 -5.45 11.32
C SER A 139 -1.70 -6.71 11.67
N GLY A 140 -1.34 -7.38 12.77
CA GLY A 140 -1.99 -8.64 13.18
C GLY A 140 -1.51 -9.87 12.41
N ASN A 141 -2.14 -11.02 12.65
CA ASN A 141 -1.78 -12.30 12.05
C ASN A 141 -2.76 -12.67 10.93
N LEU A 142 -2.26 -12.72 9.70
CA LEU A 142 -3.01 -13.19 8.53
C LEU A 142 -2.64 -14.63 8.12
N ARG A 143 -1.45 -15.09 8.50
CA ARG A 143 -0.86 -16.37 8.06
C ARG A 143 -1.61 -17.58 8.61
N ASN A 144 -1.74 -17.69 9.93
CA ASN A 144 -2.22 -18.92 10.57
C ASN A 144 -3.68 -19.20 10.20
N PRO A 145 -4.60 -18.22 10.25
CA PRO A 145 -5.99 -18.52 9.94
C PRO A 145 -6.23 -18.62 8.43
N PHE A 146 -5.37 -18.03 7.59
CA PHE A 146 -5.37 -18.30 6.14
C PHE A 146 -5.04 -19.76 5.84
N GLU A 147 -4.04 -20.34 6.50
CA GLU A 147 -3.71 -21.75 6.34
C GLU A 147 -4.84 -22.66 6.83
N ALA A 148 -5.50 -22.29 7.94
CA ALA A 148 -6.70 -22.99 8.41
C ALA A 148 -7.85 -22.92 7.39
N TYR A 149 -8.10 -21.75 6.80
CA TYR A 149 -9.09 -21.59 5.73
C TYR A 149 -8.77 -22.46 4.52
N LEU A 150 -7.50 -22.57 4.09
CA LEU A 150 -7.12 -23.39 2.94
C LEU A 150 -7.37 -24.89 3.14
N LYS A 151 -7.39 -25.39 4.38
CA LYS A 151 -7.71 -26.81 4.66
C LYS A 151 -9.18 -27.14 4.37
N ASN A 152 -10.08 -26.18 4.58
CA ASN A 152 -11.50 -26.35 4.29
C ASN A 152 -12.11 -25.00 3.86
N PRO A 153 -11.91 -24.58 2.58
CA PRO A 153 -12.38 -23.29 2.09
C PRO A 153 -13.90 -23.19 2.16
N SER A 154 -14.40 -22.29 3.00
CA SER A 154 -15.84 -22.07 3.19
C SER A 154 -16.12 -20.61 3.49
N LYS A 155 -17.25 -20.10 2.96
CA LYS A 155 -17.78 -18.78 3.32
C LYS A 155 -18.22 -18.68 4.78
N HIS A 156 -18.42 -19.82 5.43
CA HIS A 156 -18.77 -19.93 6.85
C HIS A 156 -17.54 -20.13 7.75
N PHE A 157 -16.34 -20.09 7.19
CA PHE A 157 -15.12 -20.15 7.98
C PHE A 157 -15.08 -18.98 8.97
N GLU A 158 -15.06 -19.30 10.26
CA GLU A 158 -14.94 -18.29 11.31
C GLU A 158 -13.47 -17.96 11.55
N TRP A 159 -13.13 -16.68 11.37
CA TRP A 159 -11.80 -16.19 11.64
C TRP A 159 -11.65 -15.83 13.13
N PRO A 160 -10.59 -16.26 13.83
CA PRO A 160 -10.38 -15.89 15.23
C PRO A 160 -10.30 -14.36 15.41
N THR A 161 -11.18 -13.80 16.24
CA THR A 161 -11.21 -12.36 16.56
C THR A 161 -10.36 -12.05 17.80
N GLY A 162 -9.92 -10.80 17.96
CA GLY A 162 -9.15 -10.35 19.12
C GLY A 162 -7.91 -9.50 18.76
N TYR A 163 -6.96 -9.41 19.70
CA TYR A 163 -5.77 -8.54 19.62
C TYR A 163 -4.96 -8.70 18.31
N ASN A 164 -4.92 -9.91 17.75
CA ASN A 164 -4.16 -10.23 16.53
C ASN A 164 -5.00 -10.21 15.24
N TYR A 165 -6.23 -9.70 15.27
CA TYR A 165 -7.06 -9.63 14.06
C TYR A 165 -6.42 -8.70 13.01
N PRO A 166 -6.31 -9.12 11.74
CA PRO A 166 -5.59 -8.34 10.74
C PRO A 166 -6.36 -7.07 10.38
N LYS A 167 -5.63 -5.96 10.31
CA LYS A 167 -6.17 -4.66 9.89
C LYS A 167 -5.16 -3.90 9.02
N PRO A 168 -5.62 -3.03 8.10
CA PRO A 168 -4.75 -2.17 7.32
C PRO A 168 -3.84 -1.32 8.22
N ASP A 169 -2.55 -1.30 7.93
CA ASP A 169 -1.56 -0.39 8.52
C ASP A 169 -1.19 0.68 7.50
N TYR A 170 -2.10 1.63 7.30
CA TYR A 170 -1.90 2.75 6.38
C TYR A 170 -0.70 3.61 6.76
N LEU A 171 -0.44 3.78 8.06
CA LEU A 171 0.64 4.63 8.55
C LEU A 171 2.02 4.07 8.20
N SER A 172 2.26 2.78 8.41
CA SER A 172 3.50 2.15 7.96
C SER A 172 3.57 2.12 6.43
N SER A 173 2.44 1.91 5.75
CA SER A 173 2.37 1.90 4.27
C SER A 173 2.79 3.24 3.66
N SER A 174 2.39 4.36 4.27
CA SER A 174 2.80 5.69 3.82
C SER A 174 4.24 6.00 4.22
N ARG A 175 4.54 6.00 5.52
CA ARG A 175 5.80 6.50 6.06
C ARG A 175 7.02 5.65 5.76
N LYS A 176 6.87 4.33 5.68
CA LYS A 176 8.01 3.40 5.48
C LYS A 176 8.16 2.94 4.04
N ARG A 177 7.19 3.23 3.17
CA ARG A 177 7.18 2.76 1.78
C ARG A 177 6.89 3.89 0.80
N LEU A 178 5.65 4.35 0.69
CA LEU A 178 5.25 5.31 -0.34
C LEU A 178 6.10 6.59 -0.33
N ILE A 179 6.17 7.27 0.83
CA ILE A 179 6.87 8.56 0.96
C ILE A 179 8.37 8.41 0.66
N PRO A 180 9.11 7.43 1.21
CA PRO A 180 10.50 7.18 0.82
C PRO A 180 10.69 6.95 -0.69
N GLN A 181 9.83 6.16 -1.34
CA GLN A 181 9.95 5.92 -2.79
C GLN A 181 9.79 7.24 -3.57
N MET A 182 8.80 8.05 -3.22
CA MET A 182 8.60 9.37 -3.83
C MET A 182 9.77 10.32 -3.62
N LEU A 183 10.36 10.33 -2.41
CA LEU A 183 11.51 11.16 -2.08
C LEU A 183 12.72 10.81 -2.95
N PHE A 184 13.18 9.55 -2.89
CA PHE A 184 14.44 9.15 -3.49
C PHE A 184 14.34 9.02 -5.02
N LYS A 185 13.34 8.29 -5.51
CA LYS A 185 13.17 8.08 -6.95
C LYS A 185 12.57 9.31 -7.61
N GLY A 186 11.61 9.94 -6.94
CA GLY A 186 10.92 11.08 -7.52
C GLY A 186 11.79 12.32 -7.64
N GLY A 187 12.74 12.54 -6.73
CA GLY A 187 13.73 13.61 -6.88
C GLY A 187 14.60 13.47 -8.14
N ILE A 188 14.94 12.23 -8.50
CA ILE A 188 15.69 11.93 -9.73
C ILE A 188 14.82 12.21 -10.96
N PHE A 189 13.57 11.72 -10.99
CA PHE A 189 12.64 11.98 -12.10
C PHE A 189 12.33 13.47 -12.26
N GLN A 190 12.21 14.21 -11.16
CA GLN A 190 12.03 15.66 -11.19
C GLN A 190 13.23 16.36 -11.82
N SER A 191 14.45 15.96 -11.45
CA SER A 191 15.68 16.50 -12.03
C SER A 191 15.77 16.26 -13.54
N TRP A 192 15.24 15.14 -14.02
CA TRP A 192 15.15 14.81 -15.44
C TRP A 192 13.93 15.40 -16.15
N LYS A 193 13.07 16.13 -15.43
CA LYS A 193 11.79 16.68 -15.91
C LYS A 193 10.90 15.59 -16.52
N LYS A 194 10.90 14.40 -15.92
CA LYS A 194 10.09 13.26 -16.35
C LYS A 194 8.87 13.11 -15.47
N LYS A 195 7.76 12.75 -16.11
CA LYS A 195 6.49 12.51 -15.42
C LYS A 195 6.56 11.27 -14.54
N GLN A 196 5.87 11.35 -13.43
CA GLN A 196 5.76 10.28 -12.45
C GLN A 196 4.31 9.88 -12.28
N THR A 197 4.07 8.62 -11.97
CA THR A 197 2.73 8.13 -11.70
C THR A 197 2.73 7.17 -10.53
N VAL A 198 1.62 7.13 -9.80
CA VAL A 198 1.44 6.26 -8.65
C VAL A 198 0.07 5.60 -8.73
N ALA A 199 0.00 4.29 -8.56
CA ALA A 199 -1.24 3.54 -8.42
C ALA A 199 -1.43 3.06 -6.98
N LEU A 200 -2.57 3.41 -6.40
CA LEU A 200 -2.93 3.08 -5.03
C LEU A 200 -4.46 3.03 -4.86
N GLN A 201 -4.92 2.54 -3.71
CA GLN A 201 -6.35 2.57 -3.41
C GLN A 201 -6.79 3.93 -2.87
N LYS A 202 -7.99 4.38 -3.26
CA LYS A 202 -8.56 5.64 -2.75
C LYS A 202 -8.54 5.71 -1.22
N SER A 203 -8.96 4.63 -0.57
CA SER A 203 -8.95 4.49 0.89
C SER A 203 -7.57 4.65 1.54
N PHE A 204 -6.48 4.35 0.82
CA PHE A 204 -5.12 4.60 1.30
C PHE A 204 -4.71 6.06 1.04
N PHE A 205 -5.04 6.63 -0.13
CA PHE A 205 -4.76 8.04 -0.44
C PHE A 205 -5.33 8.98 0.60
N GLU A 206 -6.57 8.73 1.01
CA GLU A 206 -7.32 9.57 1.95
C GLU A 206 -6.71 9.58 3.36
N THR A 207 -5.76 8.68 3.65
CA THR A 207 -4.99 8.70 4.91
C THR A 207 -3.76 9.60 4.85
N LEU A 208 -3.37 10.05 3.65
CA LEU A 208 -2.29 11.01 3.48
C LEU A 208 -2.77 12.41 3.87
N PRO A 209 -1.86 13.32 4.28
CA PRO A 209 -2.20 14.73 4.38
C PRO A 209 -2.75 15.24 3.04
N SER A 210 -3.74 16.14 3.08
CA SER A 210 -4.28 16.74 1.85
C SER A 210 -3.16 17.38 1.03
N LEU A 211 -2.97 16.89 -0.20
CA LEU A 211 -1.89 17.29 -1.08
C LEU A 211 -2.32 18.49 -1.95
N PRO A 212 -1.46 19.49 -2.18
CA PRO A 212 -1.75 20.57 -3.10
C PRO A 212 -1.95 20.04 -4.53
N THR A 213 -3.15 20.24 -5.07
CA THR A 213 -3.52 19.76 -6.41
C THR A 213 -3.30 20.81 -7.49
N CYS A 214 -3.01 20.38 -8.72
CA CYS A 214 -2.85 21.24 -9.88
C CYS A 214 -3.62 20.70 -11.10
N SER A 215 -3.57 21.41 -12.23
CA SER A 215 -4.13 20.91 -13.50
C SER A 215 -3.25 19.82 -14.09
N LYS A 216 -3.85 18.90 -14.86
CA LYS A 216 -3.13 17.83 -15.58
C LYS A 216 -1.89 18.33 -16.35
N SER A 217 -2.00 19.48 -17.01
CA SER A 217 -0.91 20.09 -17.80
C SER A 217 0.30 20.52 -16.96
N LYS A 218 0.08 20.89 -15.69
CA LYS A 218 1.11 21.31 -14.74
C LYS A 218 1.63 20.17 -13.88
N ALA A 219 0.96 19.02 -13.91
CA ALA A 219 1.23 17.90 -13.00
C ALA A 219 2.57 17.23 -13.28
N ASP A 220 3.41 17.09 -12.27
CA ASP A 220 4.59 16.22 -12.31
C ASP A 220 4.22 14.78 -11.95
N ILE A 221 3.26 14.63 -11.04
CA ILE A 221 2.75 13.35 -10.55
C ILE A 221 1.26 13.21 -10.89
N ALA A 222 0.89 12.07 -11.47
CA ALA A 222 -0.50 11.61 -11.49
C ALA A 222 -0.72 10.47 -10.50
N TRP A 223 -1.69 10.64 -9.62
CA TRP A 223 -2.11 9.67 -8.63
C TRP A 223 -3.38 8.99 -9.11
N PHE A 224 -3.26 7.75 -9.56
CA PHE A 224 -4.38 6.94 -10.00
C PHE A 224 -4.97 6.19 -8.80
N LEU A 225 -6.18 6.61 -8.41
CA LEU A 225 -6.87 6.09 -7.24
C LEU A 225 -7.88 5.03 -7.68
N TYR A 226 -7.65 3.80 -7.24
CA TYR A 226 -8.47 2.65 -7.58
C TYR A 226 -9.31 2.19 -6.39
N ASP A 227 -10.40 1.48 -6.70
CA ASP A 227 -11.11 0.64 -5.74
C ASP A 227 -11.39 -0.75 -6.32
N LEU A 228 -11.81 -1.65 -5.44
CA LEU A 228 -12.31 -2.97 -5.79
C LEU A 228 -13.83 -2.93 -5.76
N VAL A 229 -14.45 -3.05 -6.94
CA VAL A 229 -15.91 -3.08 -7.08
C VAL A 229 -16.36 -4.51 -7.30
N TYR A 230 -17.24 -5.00 -6.43
CA TYR A 230 -17.75 -6.36 -6.53
C TYR A 230 -18.74 -6.50 -7.69
N ASP A 231 -18.40 -7.34 -8.66
CA ASP A 231 -19.28 -7.77 -9.74
C ASP A 231 -20.06 -9.02 -9.34
N LYS A 232 -21.37 -8.88 -9.24
CA LYS A 232 -22.31 -9.96 -8.89
C LYS A 232 -22.39 -11.03 -9.96
N ASN A 233 -22.16 -10.69 -11.23
CA ASN A 233 -22.32 -11.64 -12.34
C ASN A 233 -21.17 -12.65 -12.36
N THR A 234 -19.95 -12.19 -12.13
CA THR A 234 -18.74 -13.03 -12.10
C THR A 234 -18.33 -13.47 -10.69
N ASN A 235 -19.01 -12.97 -9.65
CA ASN A 235 -18.69 -13.13 -8.24
C ASN A 235 -17.20 -12.82 -7.95
N GLN A 236 -16.74 -11.67 -8.44
CA GLN A 236 -15.35 -11.24 -8.35
C GLN A 236 -15.27 -9.75 -8.05
N ASN A 237 -14.15 -9.34 -7.43
CA ASN A 237 -13.83 -7.93 -7.26
C ASN A 237 -13.04 -7.46 -8.49
N ILE A 238 -13.51 -6.40 -9.13
CA ILE A 238 -12.90 -5.79 -10.31
C ILE A 238 -12.20 -4.50 -9.90
N LEU A 239 -10.96 -4.33 -10.36
CA LEU A 239 -10.22 -3.09 -10.16
C LEU A 239 -10.80 -1.99 -11.05
N GLN A 240 -11.19 -0.87 -10.44
CA GLN A 240 -11.73 0.27 -11.16
C GLN A 240 -10.97 1.54 -10.79
N LEU A 241 -10.58 2.32 -11.81
CA LEU A 241 -10.09 3.68 -11.58
C LEU A 241 -11.27 4.55 -11.15
N VAL A 242 -11.20 5.09 -9.94
CA VAL A 242 -12.25 5.94 -9.35
C VAL A 242 -11.94 7.40 -9.57
N GLU A 243 -10.68 7.79 -9.39
CA GLU A 243 -10.27 9.19 -9.41
C GLU A 243 -8.81 9.32 -9.86
N THR A 244 -8.47 10.48 -10.44
CA THR A 244 -7.08 10.84 -10.70
C THR A 244 -6.80 12.19 -10.07
N VAL A 245 -5.83 12.22 -9.17
CA VAL A 245 -5.34 13.45 -8.54
C VAL A 245 -4.04 13.86 -9.20
N TYR A 246 -3.88 15.15 -9.46
CA TYR A 246 -2.69 15.71 -10.11
C TYR A 246 -1.97 16.64 -9.16
N THR A 247 -0.66 16.48 -9.02
CA THR A 247 0.15 17.34 -8.14
C THR A 247 1.46 17.74 -8.81
N GLU A 248 1.98 18.89 -8.41
CA GLU A 248 3.38 19.25 -8.63
C GLU A 248 4.26 18.48 -7.63
N PHE A 249 5.51 18.18 -8.00
CA PHE A 249 6.37 17.32 -7.18
C PHE A 249 6.73 17.97 -5.85
N GLU A 250 7.28 19.19 -5.87
CA GLU A 250 7.80 19.85 -4.67
C GLU A 250 6.71 20.19 -3.63
N PRO A 251 5.55 20.77 -4.01
CA PRO A 251 4.49 21.06 -3.04
C PRO A 251 3.91 19.80 -2.39
N ALA A 252 3.73 18.73 -3.17
CA ALA A 252 3.26 17.46 -2.66
C ALA A 252 4.27 16.85 -1.69
N LEU A 253 5.55 16.89 -2.03
CA LEU A 253 6.63 16.36 -1.21
C LEU A 253 6.73 17.11 0.12
N LEU A 254 6.80 18.44 0.07
CA LEU A 254 6.86 19.29 1.26
C LEU A 254 5.70 18.98 2.20
N ARG A 255 4.50 18.79 1.65
CA ARG A 255 3.32 18.48 2.44
C ARG A 255 3.39 17.11 3.13
N VAL A 256 3.85 16.06 2.45
CA VAL A 256 3.93 14.71 3.07
C VAL A 256 5.08 14.57 4.06
N THR A 257 6.15 15.37 3.93
CA THR A 257 7.30 15.31 4.83
C THR A 257 7.22 16.26 6.01
N THR A 258 6.26 17.18 6.04
CA THR A 258 6.10 18.17 7.12
C THR A 258 4.95 17.74 8.05
N PRO A 259 5.25 17.19 9.24
CA PRO A 259 4.22 16.86 10.22
C PRO A 259 3.55 18.12 10.75
N GLU A 260 2.25 18.06 10.97
CA GLU A 260 1.55 19.10 11.73
C GLU A 260 1.74 18.80 13.22
N PRO A 261 2.33 19.74 13.98
CA PRO A 261 2.47 19.54 15.41
C PRO A 261 1.09 19.56 16.07
N GLY A 262 0.85 18.59 16.96
CA GLY A 262 -0.25 18.70 17.92
C GLY A 262 0.07 19.74 18.99
N ASP A 263 -0.89 19.99 19.88
CA ASP A 263 -0.67 20.87 21.03
C ASP A 263 0.46 20.33 21.93
N ILE A 264 1.46 21.18 22.16
CA ILE A 264 2.63 20.86 22.99
C ILE A 264 2.22 20.50 24.43
N SER A 265 1.12 21.07 24.93
CA SER A 265 0.62 20.84 26.29
C SER A 265 0.29 19.36 26.53
N ASN A 266 -0.23 18.67 25.52
CA ASN A 266 -0.50 17.23 25.60
C ASN A 266 0.80 16.43 25.78
N PHE A 267 1.86 16.82 25.07
CA PHE A 267 3.15 16.16 25.19
C PHE A 267 3.81 16.46 26.55
N ILE A 268 3.70 17.71 27.03
CA ILE A 268 4.16 18.09 28.38
C ILE A 268 3.48 17.23 29.45
N ASN A 269 2.16 17.03 29.38
CA ASN A 269 1.44 16.19 30.34
C ASN A 269 1.92 14.72 30.31
N VAL A 270 2.21 14.18 29.13
CA VAL A 270 2.80 12.83 29.00
C VAL A 270 4.19 12.77 29.64
N LEU A 271 5.00 13.82 29.48
CA LEU A 271 6.32 13.90 30.11
C LEU A 271 6.21 13.99 31.63
N GLN A 272 5.30 14.81 32.16
CA GLN A 272 5.10 14.97 33.60
C GLN A 272 4.70 13.64 34.23
N ASN A 273 3.71 12.93 33.66
CA ASN A 273 3.30 11.62 34.18
C ASN A 273 4.46 10.60 34.21
N LYS A 274 5.31 10.59 33.17
CA LYS A 274 6.49 9.72 33.12
C LYS A 274 7.56 10.13 34.13
N LEU A 275 7.73 11.43 34.35
CA LEU A 275 8.66 11.95 35.33
C LEU A 275 8.21 11.58 36.74
N ASP A 276 6.93 11.75 37.06
CA ASP A 276 6.34 11.37 38.34
C ASP A 276 6.51 9.87 38.60
N GLU A 277 6.20 9.00 37.63
CA GLU A 277 6.43 7.54 37.75
C GLU A 277 7.91 7.17 38.01
N HIS A 278 8.85 7.95 37.46
CA HIS A 278 10.28 7.71 37.62
C HIS A 278 10.80 8.21 38.98
N LEU A 279 10.25 9.32 39.47
CA LEU A 279 10.58 9.90 40.77
C LEU A 279 9.93 9.11 41.92
N ASP A 280 8.69 8.64 41.77
CA ASP A 280 8.01 7.82 42.78
C ASP A 280 8.65 6.42 42.94
N LYS A 281 9.36 5.92 41.92
CA LYS A 281 10.12 4.65 41.98
C LYS A 281 11.52 4.79 42.58
N ASN A 282 12.00 6.01 42.82
CA ASN A 282 13.24 6.29 43.53
C ASN A 282 12.95 7.34 44.60
N PRO A 283 12.43 6.96 45.78
CA PRO A 283 12.40 7.92 46.87
C PRO A 283 13.84 8.39 47.09
N PRO A 284 14.11 9.70 47.19
CA PRO A 284 15.39 10.13 47.70
C PRO A 284 15.57 9.45 49.07
N ASP A 285 16.73 8.84 49.30
CA ASP A 285 17.20 8.55 50.66
C ASP A 285 17.26 9.90 51.37
N ALA A 286 16.13 10.34 51.90
CA ALA A 286 16.08 11.48 52.80
C ALA A 286 16.76 10.99 54.08
N PRO A 287 17.93 11.52 54.45
CA PRO A 287 18.54 11.17 55.73
C PRO A 287 17.53 11.48 56.82
N SER A 288 17.34 10.51 57.70
CA SER A 288 16.44 10.65 58.83
C SER A 288 17.04 11.64 59.82
N LEU A 289 16.22 12.37 60.57
CA LEU A 289 16.68 13.26 61.66
C LEU A 289 17.59 12.56 62.69
N THR A 290 17.54 11.22 62.76
CA THR A 290 18.43 10.38 63.56
C THR A 290 19.89 10.40 63.09
N ASP A 291 20.16 10.70 61.81
CA ASP A 291 21.50 10.75 61.23
C ASP A 291 22.23 12.07 61.52
N ILE A 292 21.50 13.12 61.92
CA ILE A 292 22.04 14.47 62.24
C ILE A 292 22.38 14.60 63.74
N ILE A 293 21.78 13.78 64.61
CA ILE A 293 21.95 13.88 66.07
C ILE A 293 23.11 12.98 66.58
N SER A 294 23.72 12.18 65.71
CA SER A 294 24.76 11.20 66.09
C SER A 294 26.19 11.59 65.68
N SER A 295 26.46 12.86 65.33
CA SER A 295 27.79 13.39 65.02
C SER A 295 28.26 14.42 66.03
#